data_AF-A0A919P8I9-F1
#
_entry.id   AF-A0A919P8I9-F1
#
_cell.length_a   1.000
_cell.length_b   1.000
_cell.length_c   1.000
_cell.angle_alpha   90.00
_cell.angle_beta   90.00
_cell.angle_gamma   90.00
#
_symmetry.space_group_name_H-M   'P 1'
#
loop_
_entity.id
_entity.type
_entity.pdbx_description
1 polymer ?
#
loop_
_entity_poly.entity_id
_entity_poly.type
_entity_poly.pdbx_seq_one_letter_code
_entity_poly.pdbx_strand_id
1 'polypeptide(L)'
;MDVPQVLDTLVRALPAGAAAAWLAPDGAAAPGVPAPEPRIAALATALAAAVARDGGDLAGDSSSLLVESPARTLLAHRLGGHGTLVVSAGPDLNLALVRRLVRTALADGEPRGPSGRTADEPGDDARPAPALPRRAPAPRATGFRYEPEDAEVLRQLRQALTG
;
A
#
# COMPACT_ATOMS: atom_id res chain seq x y z
N MET A 1 -1.00 8.84 -13.49
CA MET A 1 -1.76 8.67 -12.23
C MET A 1 -2.55 9.94 -11.95
N ASP A 2 -3.84 9.81 -11.64
CA ASP A 2 -4.70 10.91 -11.20
C ASP A 2 -4.74 10.98 -9.65
N VAL A 3 -3.90 11.84 -9.07
CA VAL A 3 -3.74 11.95 -7.60
C VAL A 3 -5.04 12.40 -6.90
N PRO A 4 -5.78 13.43 -7.38
CA PRO A 4 -7.09 13.77 -6.85
C PRO A 4 -8.06 12.58 -6.81
N GLN A 5 -8.13 11.77 -7.88
CA GLN A 5 -9.01 10.60 -7.92
C GLN A 5 -8.59 9.52 -6.90
N VAL A 6 -7.29 9.25 -6.77
CA VAL A 6 -6.75 8.30 -5.78
C VAL A 6 -7.13 8.73 -4.36
N LEU A 7 -7.01 10.03 -4.05
CA LEU A 7 -7.34 10.55 -2.74
C LEU A 7 -8.84 10.56 -2.47
N ASP A 8 -9.69 10.94 -3.43
CA ASP A 8 -11.15 10.87 -3.25
C ASP A 8 -11.60 9.42 -2.97
N THR A 9 -11.03 8.46 -3.71
CA THR A 9 -11.28 7.02 -3.51
C THR A 9 -10.86 6.58 -2.12
N LEU A 10 -9.68 7.00 -1.65
CA LEU A 10 -9.17 6.64 -0.33
C LEU A 10 -9.97 7.28 0.80
N VAL A 11 -10.23 8.58 0.74
CA VAL A 11 -10.94 9.32 1.79
C VAL A 11 -12.34 8.73 2.02
N ARG A 12 -13.02 8.28 0.96
CA ARG A 12 -14.33 7.61 1.09
C ARG A 12 -14.27 6.24 1.73
N ALA A 13 -13.14 5.54 1.62
CA ALA A 13 -12.97 4.18 2.12
C ALA A 13 -12.27 4.11 3.48
N LEU A 14 -11.62 5.19 3.91
CA LEU A 14 -10.90 5.26 5.17
C LEU A 14 -11.86 5.26 6.37
N PRO A 15 -11.46 4.62 7.49
CA PRO A 15 -12.24 4.66 8.72
C PRO A 15 -12.29 6.08 9.30
N ALA A 16 -13.30 6.35 10.12
CA ALA A 16 -13.44 7.63 10.80
C ALA A 16 -12.18 7.93 11.65
N GLY A 17 -11.68 9.17 11.55
CA GLY A 17 -10.46 9.60 12.22
C GLY A 17 -9.16 9.26 11.47
N ALA A 18 -9.24 8.64 10.29
CA ALA A 18 -8.12 8.54 9.38
C ALA A 18 -8.17 9.66 8.32
N ALA A 19 -7.00 10.14 7.90
CA ALA A 19 -6.81 11.13 6.86
C ALA A 19 -5.82 10.63 5.81
N ALA A 20 -6.06 10.98 4.55
CA ALA A 20 -5.12 10.78 3.45
C ALA A 20 -4.66 12.14 2.91
N ALA A 21 -3.39 12.24 2.61
CA ALA A 21 -2.75 13.42 2.05
C ALA A 21 -1.68 13.01 1.04
N TRP A 22 -1.25 13.97 0.21
CA TRP A 22 -0.21 13.73 -0.78
C TRP A 22 0.92 14.74 -0.64
N LEU A 23 2.13 14.23 -0.82
CA LEU A 23 3.34 15.03 -0.99
C LEU A 23 3.87 14.78 -2.41
N ALA A 24 4.08 15.86 -3.15
CA ALA A 24 4.76 15.83 -4.44
C ALA A 24 6.22 15.35 -4.27
N PRO A 25 6.92 14.97 -5.36
CA PRO A 25 8.27 14.45 -5.29
C PRO A 25 9.29 15.41 -4.65
N ASP A 26 9.04 16.71 -4.76
CA ASP A 26 9.82 17.79 -4.13
C ASP A 26 9.48 18.00 -2.65
N GLY A 27 8.53 17.23 -2.11
CA GLY A 27 8.03 17.34 -0.74
C GLY A 27 6.98 18.44 -0.55
N ALA A 28 6.56 19.15 -1.59
CA ALA A 28 5.50 20.14 -1.52
C ALA A 28 4.11 19.49 -1.50
N ALA A 29 3.10 20.23 -1.03
CA ALA A 29 1.72 19.81 -1.22
C ALA A 29 1.36 19.88 -2.72
N ALA A 30 0.74 18.83 -3.25
CA ALA A 30 0.25 18.87 -4.63
C ALA A 30 -0.87 19.92 -4.78
N PRO A 31 -0.96 20.64 -5.91
CA PRO A 31 -2.03 21.60 -6.17
C PRO A 31 -3.41 20.95 -6.06
N GLY A 32 -4.33 21.59 -5.32
CA GLY A 32 -5.71 21.11 -5.15
C GLY A 32 -5.86 19.88 -4.24
N VAL A 33 -4.80 19.49 -3.53
CA VAL A 33 -4.77 18.30 -2.70
C VAL A 33 -4.46 18.67 -1.24
N PRO A 34 -5.17 18.10 -0.25
CA PRO A 34 -4.84 18.34 1.16
C PRO A 34 -3.39 17.93 1.47
N ALA A 35 -2.67 18.86 2.09
CA ALA A 35 -1.33 18.63 2.61
C ALA A 35 -1.41 17.88 3.95
N PRO A 36 -0.45 17.00 4.27
CA PRO A 36 -0.36 16.43 5.60
C PRO A 36 0.03 17.51 6.62
N GLU A 37 -0.20 17.24 7.91
CA GLU A 37 0.26 18.13 8.98
C GLU A 37 1.78 18.41 8.85
N PRO A 38 2.26 19.63 9.12
CA PRO A 38 3.65 20.01 8.83
C PRO A 38 4.71 19.08 9.41
N ARG A 39 4.47 18.52 10.60
CA ARG A 39 5.38 17.56 11.25
C ARG A 39 5.43 16.22 10.53
N ILE A 40 4.28 15.75 10.04
CA ILE A 40 4.16 14.52 9.24
C ILE A 40 4.82 14.74 7.87
N ALA A 41 4.60 15.91 7.26
CA ALA A 41 5.26 16.30 6.02
C ALA A 41 6.78 16.28 6.16
N ALA A 42 7.31 16.93 7.21
CA ALA A 42 8.75 16.97 7.49
C ALA A 42 9.34 15.56 7.72
N LEU A 43 8.63 14.70 8.46
CA LEU A 43 9.03 13.31 8.69
C LEU A 43 9.08 12.51 7.38
N ALA A 44 8.02 12.58 6.57
CA ALA A 44 7.94 11.89 5.29
C ALA A 44 9.03 12.36 4.31
N THR A 45 9.30 13.67 4.26
CA THR A 45 10.38 14.24 3.44
C THR A 45 11.75 13.82 3.92
N ALA A 46 12.00 13.82 5.25
CA ALA A 46 13.27 13.37 5.82
C ALA A 46 13.53 11.89 5.53
N LEU A 47 12.51 11.05 5.63
CA LEU A 47 12.56 9.63 5.30
C LEU A 47 12.79 9.41 3.81
N ALA A 48 12.09 10.13 2.95
CA ALA A 48 12.30 10.07 1.50
C ALA A 48 13.73 10.48 1.13
N ALA A 49 14.29 11.50 1.80
CA ALA A 49 15.67 11.94 1.61
C ALA A 49 16.69 10.90 2.10
N ALA A 50 16.45 10.24 3.24
CA ALA A 50 17.30 9.16 3.74
C ALA A 50 17.33 7.98 2.75
N VAL A 51 16.16 7.52 2.31
CA VAL A 51 16.02 6.45 1.32
C VAL A 51 16.68 6.80 -0.02
N ALA A 52 16.56 8.07 -0.47
CA ALA A 52 17.21 8.51 -1.70
C ALA A 52 18.75 8.56 -1.60
N ARG A 53 19.29 8.79 -0.40
CA ARG A 53 20.74 8.85 -0.15
C ARG A 53 21.35 7.47 0.02
N ASP A 54 20.69 6.59 0.77
CA ASP A 54 21.22 5.30 1.18
C ASP A 54 20.89 4.16 0.20
N GLY A 55 20.20 4.48 -0.90
CA GLY A 55 19.85 3.52 -1.95
C GLY A 55 18.66 2.63 -1.58
N GLY A 56 18.06 2.01 -2.61
CA GLY A 56 16.82 1.23 -2.52
C GLY A 56 16.85 0.00 -1.59
N ASP A 57 17.95 -0.25 -0.87
CA ASP A 57 18.10 -1.33 0.10
C ASP A 57 17.17 -1.16 1.31
N LEU A 58 16.78 0.07 1.65
CA LEU A 58 15.82 0.34 2.73
C LEU A 58 14.37 0.45 2.22
N ALA A 59 14.17 1.04 1.04
CA ALA A 59 12.87 1.22 0.42
C ALA A 59 13.00 1.64 -1.07
N GLY A 60 12.73 0.73 -1.99
CA GLY A 60 12.64 1.05 -3.42
C GLY A 60 11.37 1.81 -3.82
N ASP A 61 11.17 2.01 -5.12
CA ASP A 61 9.91 2.52 -5.65
C ASP A 61 8.75 1.59 -5.29
N SER A 62 7.58 2.15 -4.97
CA SER A 62 6.40 1.40 -4.47
C SER A 62 6.59 0.77 -3.08
N SER A 63 7.50 1.30 -2.27
CA SER A 63 7.67 0.88 -0.88
C SER A 63 6.74 1.63 0.07
N SER A 64 6.42 0.98 1.19
CA SER A 64 5.65 1.60 2.27
C SER A 64 6.49 1.67 3.52
N LEU A 65 6.47 2.82 4.18
CA LEU A 65 7.04 3.01 5.50
C LEU A 65 5.92 3.21 6.51
N LEU A 66 6.05 2.51 7.63
CA LEU A 66 5.11 2.55 8.74
C LEU A 66 5.79 3.21 9.95
N VAL A 67 5.13 4.20 10.54
CA VAL A 67 5.52 4.78 11.83
C VAL A 67 4.36 4.63 12.80
N GLU A 68 4.60 3.91 13.89
CA GLU A 68 3.65 3.75 14.97
C GLU A 68 4.12 4.54 16.18
N SER A 69 3.18 5.25 16.80
CA SER A 69 3.36 5.94 18.05
C SER A 69 2.16 5.65 18.96
N PRO A 70 2.28 5.84 20.28
CA PRO A 70 1.15 5.61 21.21
C PRO A 70 -0.10 6.44 20.87
N ALA A 71 0.08 7.56 20.17
CA ALA A 71 -1.03 8.46 19.82
C ALA A 71 -1.59 8.23 18.42
N ARG A 72 -0.78 7.70 17.48
CA ARG A 72 -1.07 7.71 16.04
C ARG A 72 -0.26 6.69 15.28
N THR A 73 -0.85 6.26 14.17
CA THR A 73 -0.19 5.41 13.17
C THR A 73 -0.14 6.14 11.82
N LEU A 74 1.03 6.11 11.19
CA LEU A 74 1.31 6.76 9.90
C LEU A 74 1.80 5.73 8.89
N LEU A 75 1.19 5.71 7.72
CA LEU A 75 1.63 4.95 6.57
C LEU A 75 2.03 5.91 5.45
N ALA A 76 3.30 5.92 5.07
CA ALA A 76 3.80 6.65 3.91
C ALA A 76 4.10 5.65 2.79
N HIS A 77 3.39 5.76 1.67
CA HIS A 77 3.59 4.92 0.49
C HIS A 77 4.22 5.74 -0.63
N ARG A 78 5.45 5.38 -1.01
CA ARG A 78 6.23 6.10 -2.01
C ARG A 78 5.94 5.57 -3.40
N LEU A 79 5.56 6.45 -4.31
CA LEU A 79 5.21 6.14 -5.69
C LEU A 79 6.25 6.73 -6.65
N GLY A 80 7.52 6.37 -6.45
CA GLY A 80 8.64 6.84 -7.26
C GLY A 80 8.57 8.32 -7.61
N GLY A 81 8.81 8.65 -8.88
CA GLY A 81 8.76 10.02 -9.42
C GLY A 81 7.37 10.71 -9.35
N HIS A 82 6.34 10.09 -8.79
CA HIS A 82 5.01 10.69 -8.62
C HIS A 82 4.82 11.38 -7.26
N GLY A 83 5.51 10.91 -6.21
CA GLY A 83 5.41 11.49 -4.88
C GLY A 83 5.12 10.45 -3.80
N THR A 84 4.57 10.90 -2.67
CA THR A 84 4.29 10.07 -1.50
C THR A 84 2.85 10.25 -1.06
N LEU A 85 2.12 9.14 -1.01
CA LEU A 85 0.82 9.09 -0.35
C LEU A 85 1.04 8.90 1.16
N VAL A 86 0.38 9.72 1.97
CA VAL A 86 0.46 9.63 3.42
C VAL A 86 -0.93 9.36 3.97
N VAL A 87 -1.07 8.29 4.76
CA VAL A 87 -2.27 8.00 5.55
C VAL A 87 -1.93 8.13 7.02
N SER A 88 -2.71 8.92 7.76
CA SER A 88 -2.59 9.07 9.21
C SER A 88 -3.87 8.67 9.90
N ALA A 89 -3.78 8.05 11.07
CA ALA A 89 -4.94 7.73 11.89
C ALA A 89 -4.55 7.63 13.38
N GLY A 90 -5.54 7.36 14.23
CA GLY A 90 -5.31 6.95 15.62
C GLY A 90 -4.48 5.66 15.75
N PRO A 91 -4.14 5.24 16.98
CA PRO A 91 -3.24 4.13 17.23
C PRO A 91 -3.80 2.78 16.72
N ASP A 92 -5.13 2.63 16.69
CA ASP A 92 -5.81 1.38 16.34
C ASP A 92 -6.04 1.20 14.83
N LEU A 93 -5.18 1.79 13.99
CA LEU A 93 -5.32 1.69 12.54
C LEU A 93 -5.11 0.24 12.06
N ASN A 94 -6.14 -0.35 11.44
CA ASN A 94 -5.98 -1.65 10.79
C ASN A 94 -5.12 -1.53 9.52
N LEU A 95 -3.82 -1.77 9.67
CA LEU A 95 -2.84 -1.63 8.61
C LEU A 95 -3.07 -2.54 7.42
N ALA A 96 -3.56 -3.76 7.65
CA ALA A 96 -3.86 -4.70 6.56
C ALA A 96 -4.97 -4.15 5.67
N LEU A 97 -6.00 -3.55 6.28
CA LEU A 97 -7.08 -2.87 5.56
C LEU A 97 -6.54 -1.66 4.81
N VAL A 98 -5.80 -0.76 5.46
CA VAL A 98 -5.28 0.44 4.82
C VAL A 98 -4.36 0.11 3.65
N ARG A 99 -3.42 -0.85 3.81
CA ARG A 99 -2.56 -1.29 2.71
C ARG A 99 -3.35 -1.86 1.54
N ARG A 100 -4.44 -2.58 1.81
CA ARG A 100 -5.35 -3.05 0.77
C ARG A 100 -6.06 -1.89 0.06
N LEU A 101 -6.59 -0.94 0.81
CA LEU A 101 -7.27 0.24 0.26
C LEU A 101 -6.32 1.09 -0.60
N VAL A 102 -5.10 1.33 -0.13
CA VAL A 102 -4.04 2.03 -0.88
C VAL A 102 -3.75 1.33 -2.20
N ARG A 103 -3.53 0.00 -2.19
CA ARG A 103 -3.31 -0.74 -3.44
C ARG A 103 -4.50 -0.66 -4.40
N THR A 104 -5.73 -0.76 -3.88
CA THR A 104 -6.94 -0.65 -4.71
C THR A 104 -7.07 0.74 -5.32
N ALA A 105 -6.93 1.80 -4.53
CA ALA A 105 -7.02 3.17 -5.03
C ALA A 105 -5.93 3.50 -6.06
N LEU A 106 -4.71 3.02 -5.85
CA LEU A 106 -3.63 3.18 -6.83
C LEU A 106 -3.89 2.43 -8.13
N ALA A 107 -4.45 1.22 -8.06
CA ALA A 107 -4.84 0.46 -9.25
C ALA A 107 -6.01 1.12 -10.01
N ASP A 108 -6.90 1.83 -9.32
CA ASP A 108 -8.01 2.56 -9.93
C ASP A 108 -7.60 3.93 -10.50
N GLY A 109 -6.55 4.56 -9.97
CA GLY A 109 -6.01 5.85 -10.40
C GLY A 109 -4.90 5.78 -11.46
N GLU A 110 -4.44 4.57 -11.80
CA GLU A 110 -3.67 4.32 -13.03
C GLU A 110 -4.61 4.58 -14.23
N PRO A 111 -4.26 5.50 -15.16
CA PRO A 111 -5.07 5.69 -16.35
C PRO A 111 -5.11 4.38 -17.11
N ARG A 112 -6.28 3.74 -17.16
CA ARG A 112 -6.53 2.63 -18.10
C ARG A 112 -6.32 3.22 -19.49
N GLY A 113 -5.11 3.04 -20.03
CA GLY A 113 -4.85 3.34 -21.43
C GLY A 113 -5.91 2.65 -22.27
N PRO A 114 -6.33 3.24 -23.40
CA PRO A 114 -7.24 2.54 -24.30
C PRO A 114 -6.61 1.19 -24.58
N SER A 115 -7.37 0.12 -24.37
CA SER A 115 -6.98 -1.20 -24.83
C SER A 115 -6.68 -1.07 -26.31
N GLY A 116 -5.39 -1.01 -26.62
CA GLY A 116 -4.85 -1.05 -27.96
C GLY A 116 -5.24 -2.40 -28.52
N ARG A 117 -6.43 -2.42 -29.11
CA ARG A 117 -6.85 -3.37 -30.11
C ARG A 117 -5.83 -3.22 -31.22
N THR A 118 -4.76 -4.01 -31.17
CA THR A 118 -3.95 -4.34 -32.34
C THR A 118 -4.89 -5.11 -33.27
N ALA A 119 -5.69 -4.35 -34.02
CA ALA A 119 -6.22 -4.79 -35.30
C ALA A 119 -5.19 -4.30 -36.32
N ASP A 120 -4.14 -5.10 -36.46
CA ASP A 120 -3.38 -5.16 -37.69
C ASP A 120 -4.32 -5.62 -38.82
N GLU A 121 -4.00 -5.19 -40.03
CA GLU A 121 -4.74 -5.37 -41.28
C GLU A 121 -5.00 -6.85 -41.68
N PRO A 122 -5.87 -7.10 -42.69
CA PRO A 122 -6.45 -8.43 -42.93
C PRO A 122 -5.42 -9.35 -43.61
N GLY A 123 -5.15 -10.48 -42.97
CA GLY A 123 -4.39 -11.59 -43.51
C GLY A 123 -4.99 -12.90 -43.08
N ASP A 124 -5.48 -13.65 -44.06
CA ASP A 124 -5.90 -15.05 -44.04
C ASP A 124 -5.09 -15.92 -43.06
N ASP A 125 -5.76 -16.60 -42.12
CA ASP A 125 -5.87 -18.07 -42.08
C ASP A 125 -6.52 -18.53 -40.76
N ALA A 126 -7.66 -19.20 -40.88
CA ALA A 126 -8.41 -19.74 -39.76
C ALA A 126 -7.77 -21.06 -39.26
N ARG A 127 -7.20 -21.06 -38.06
CA ARG A 127 -7.00 -22.29 -37.26
C ARG A 127 -7.31 -22.07 -35.77
N PRO A 128 -8.21 -22.87 -35.16
CA PRO A 128 -8.46 -22.78 -33.72
C PRO A 128 -7.29 -23.39 -32.93
N ALA A 129 -6.76 -22.62 -31.97
CA ALA A 129 -5.75 -23.08 -31.03
C ALA A 129 -6.32 -24.11 -30.03
N PRO A 130 -5.54 -25.13 -29.62
CA PRO A 130 -6.02 -26.18 -28.71
C PRO A 130 -6.19 -25.63 -27.29
N ALA A 131 -7.37 -25.85 -26.70
CA ALA A 131 -7.68 -25.45 -25.34
C ALA A 131 -6.87 -26.30 -24.33
N LEU A 132 -6.02 -25.65 -23.53
CA LEU A 132 -5.34 -26.29 -22.39
C LEU A 132 -6.37 -26.71 -21.32
N PRO A 133 -6.23 -27.90 -20.70
CA PRO A 133 -7.19 -28.38 -19.71
C PRO A 133 -7.16 -27.50 -18.46
N ARG A 134 -8.32 -26.93 -18.09
CA ARG A 134 -8.52 -26.20 -16.83
C ARG A 134 -8.32 -27.16 -15.65
N ARG A 135 -7.27 -26.93 -14.84
CA ARG A 135 -7.12 -27.59 -13.53
C ARG A 135 -8.27 -27.16 -12.62
N ALA A 136 -8.96 -28.13 -12.04
CA ALA A 136 -9.97 -27.88 -11.01
C ALA A 136 -9.31 -27.25 -9.75
N PRO A 137 -9.96 -26.28 -9.09
CA PRO A 137 -9.43 -25.66 -7.89
C PRO A 137 -9.32 -26.69 -6.75
N ALA A 138 -8.18 -26.67 -6.05
CA ALA A 138 -7.94 -27.56 -4.91
C ALA A 138 -8.93 -27.27 -3.75
N PRO A 139 -9.39 -28.30 -3.01
CA PRO A 139 -10.28 -28.11 -1.88
C PRO A 139 -9.59 -27.30 -0.78
N ARG A 140 -10.34 -26.35 -0.19
CA ARG A 140 -9.86 -25.47 0.89
C ARG A 140 -9.58 -26.31 2.14
N ALA A 141 -8.36 -26.29 2.65
CA ALA A 141 -8.01 -26.88 3.93
C ALA A 141 -8.68 -26.08 5.07
N THR A 142 -9.73 -26.63 5.68
CA THR A 142 -10.40 -26.06 6.87
C THR A 142 -10.03 -26.87 8.10
N GLY A 143 -8.74 -26.86 8.45
CA GLY A 143 -8.21 -27.67 9.55
C GLY A 143 -7.05 -27.02 10.29
N PHE A 144 -7.12 -25.71 10.57
CA PHE A 144 -6.20 -25.10 11.54
C PHE A 144 -6.69 -25.43 12.96
N ARG A 145 -6.10 -26.45 13.57
CA ARG A 145 -6.14 -26.62 15.04
C ARG A 145 -5.06 -25.72 15.64
N TYR A 146 -5.45 -24.89 16.60
CA TYR A 146 -4.53 -24.17 17.46
C TYR A 146 -4.10 -25.13 18.58
N GLU A 147 -2.85 -25.62 18.53
CA GLU A 147 -2.19 -26.30 19.65
C GLU A 147 -1.61 -25.21 20.58
N PRO A 148 -1.92 -25.19 21.89
CA PRO A 148 -1.51 -24.11 22.77
C PRO A 148 -0.07 -24.35 23.27
N GLU A 149 0.93 -24.00 22.47
CA GLU A 149 2.33 -23.86 22.93
C GLU A 149 2.59 -22.52 23.66
N ASP A 150 1.59 -21.63 23.70
CA ASP A 150 1.72 -20.25 24.16
C ASP A 150 1.99 -20.09 25.67
N ALA A 151 1.64 -21.05 26.52
CA ALA A 151 1.81 -20.90 27.96
C ALA A 151 3.30 -20.95 28.40
N GLU A 152 4.11 -21.76 27.72
CA GLU A 152 5.55 -21.87 27.98
C GLU A 152 6.29 -20.62 27.47
N VAL A 153 5.92 -20.16 26.26
CA VAL A 153 6.49 -18.98 25.61
C VAL A 153 6.19 -17.72 26.41
N LEU A 154 4.95 -17.54 26.88
CA LEU A 154 4.57 -16.40 27.71
C LEU A 154 5.28 -16.39 29.06
N ARG A 155 5.54 -17.57 29.64
CA ARG A 155 6.32 -17.68 30.89
C ARG A 155 7.79 -17.30 30.68
N GLN A 156 8.42 -17.78 29.60
CA GLN A 156 9.80 -17.44 29.28
C GLN A 156 9.97 -15.93 28.99
N LEU A 157 9.04 -15.34 28.25
CA LEU A 157 9.06 -13.90 27.96
C LEU A 157 8.93 -13.05 29.24
N ARG A 158 8.06 -13.48 30.16
CA ARG A 158 7.87 -12.79 31.44
C ARG A 158 9.12 -12.86 32.32
N GLN A 159 9.81 -14.01 32.34
CA GLN A 159 11.07 -14.15 33.07
C GLN A 159 12.19 -13.27 32.52
N ALA A 160 12.27 -13.12 31.19
CA ALA A 160 13.30 -12.30 30.54
C ALA A 160 13.11 -10.78 30.77
N LEU A 161 11.88 -10.34 31.05
CA LEU A 161 11.56 -8.92 31.27
C LEU A 161 11.63 -8.48 32.75
N THR A 162 11.69 -9.43 33.69
CA THR A 162 11.78 -9.16 35.13
C THR A 162 13.10 -9.58 35.77
N GLY A 163 14.09 -9.98 34.96
CA GLY A 163 15.46 -10.29 35.38
C GLY A 163 16.37 -9.08 35.28
#